data_AF-A0A3Q8UXP8-F1
#
_entry.id   AF-A0A3Q8UXP8-F1
#
_cell.length_a   1.000
_cell.length_b   1.000
_cell.length_c   1.000
_cell.angle_alpha   90.00
_cell.angle_beta   90.00
_cell.angle_gamma   90.00
#
_symmetry.space_group_name_H-M   'P 1'
#
loop_
_entity.id
_entity.type
_entity.pdbx_description
1 polymer ?
#
loop_
_entity_poly.entity_id
_entity_poly.type
_entity_poly.pdbx_seq_one_letter_code
_entity_poly.pdbx_strand_id
1 'polypeptide(L)'
;MKQEAYRILDTFPVELRPEIYVVALQMYRVDQDARYPYVQVGYNTEAQIRRECEAARGELDPDGEVRWSYAYWILDGFERVGHVPEDPVGTVLHRAEATAKGLWFEDGERFSDRWSAAYDLLCADFAEDCVDVARHLHETGRVEEVLGRPVPVVLFDMDDPEEQIPLTAEANPPELVADYLAWQRGQVEE
;
A
#
# COMPACT_ATOMS: atom_id res chain seq x y z
N MET A 1 3.59 -5.78 11.62
CA MET A 1 2.71 -5.16 10.59
C MET A 1 1.22 -5.46 10.77
N LYS A 2 0.77 -6.73 10.75
CA LYS A 2 -0.67 -7.11 10.83
C LYS A 2 -1.45 -6.40 11.96
N GLN A 3 -0.93 -6.43 13.20
CA GLN A 3 -1.58 -5.78 14.35
C GLN A 3 -1.66 -4.24 14.23
N GLU A 4 -0.61 -3.59 13.74
CA GLU A 4 -0.61 -2.15 13.54
C GLU A 4 -1.57 -1.73 12.42
N ALA A 5 -1.66 -2.51 11.34
CA ALA A 5 -2.65 -2.27 10.28
C ALA A 5 -4.09 -2.33 10.85
N TYR A 6 -4.40 -3.28 11.74
CA TYR A 6 -5.70 -3.35 12.41
C TYR A 6 -5.99 -2.09 13.22
N ARG A 7 -5.00 -1.65 14.02
CA ARG A 7 -5.11 -0.46 14.85
C ARG A 7 -5.35 0.78 13.99
N ILE A 8 -4.66 0.90 12.86
CA ILE A 8 -4.81 2.05 11.95
C ILE A 8 -6.19 2.07 11.31
N LEU A 9 -6.74 0.91 10.91
CA LEU A 9 -8.11 0.88 10.41
C LEU A 9 -9.12 1.43 11.44
N ASP A 10 -8.91 1.18 12.75
CA ASP A 10 -9.76 1.76 13.80
C ASP A 10 -9.67 3.28 13.89
N THR A 11 -8.54 3.87 13.51
CA THR A 11 -8.34 5.32 13.56
C THR A 11 -9.00 6.05 12.40
N PHE A 12 -9.49 5.33 11.38
CA PHE A 12 -10.21 5.93 10.26
C PHE A 12 -11.45 6.71 10.75
N PRO A 13 -11.61 7.99 10.36
CA PRO A 13 -12.68 8.86 10.84
C PRO A 13 -14.05 8.24 10.59
N VAL A 14 -14.85 8.09 11.64
CA VAL A 14 -16.14 7.37 11.61
C VAL A 14 -17.08 7.96 10.57
N GLU A 15 -17.08 9.29 10.46
CA GLU A 15 -17.87 10.06 9.50
C GLU A 15 -17.47 9.81 8.04
N LEU A 16 -16.22 9.40 7.77
CA LEU A 16 -15.72 9.14 6.43
C LEU A 16 -15.84 7.68 6.00
N ARG A 17 -15.97 6.73 6.95
CA ARG A 17 -16.04 5.29 6.64
C ARG A 17 -17.05 4.92 5.54
N PRO A 18 -18.27 5.49 5.49
CA PRO A 18 -19.21 5.21 4.40
C PRO A 18 -18.76 5.70 3.02
N GLU A 19 -17.85 6.68 2.97
CA GLU A 19 -17.30 7.23 1.73
C GLU A 19 -16.02 6.52 1.29
N ILE A 20 -15.37 5.73 2.16
CA ILE A 20 -14.13 5.02 1.84
C ILE A 20 -14.41 3.90 0.85
N TYR A 21 -13.85 3.97 -0.35
CA TYR A 21 -14.01 2.94 -1.39
C TYR A 21 -12.74 2.12 -1.65
N VAL A 22 -11.62 2.52 -1.06
CA VAL A 22 -10.34 1.81 -1.17
C VAL A 22 -9.49 2.08 0.07
N VAL A 23 -8.82 1.04 0.57
CA VAL A 23 -7.73 1.14 1.53
C VAL A 23 -6.42 1.15 0.74
N ALA A 24 -5.55 2.11 1.04
CA ALA A 24 -4.28 2.31 0.36
C ALA A 24 -3.13 1.77 1.22
N LEU A 25 -2.31 0.89 0.65
CA LEU A 25 -1.03 0.46 1.21
C LEU A 25 0.09 0.96 0.31
N GLN A 26 0.62 2.14 0.65
CA GLN A 26 1.69 2.77 -0.12
C GLN A 26 3.06 2.38 0.43
N MET A 27 3.84 1.65 -0.35
CA MET A 27 5.15 1.13 0.05
C MET A 27 6.23 2.18 -0.18
N TYR A 28 7.13 2.30 0.80
CA TYR A 28 8.22 3.26 0.82
C TYR A 28 9.48 2.67 1.42
N ARG A 29 10.60 3.36 1.16
CA ARG A 29 11.89 3.15 1.80
C ARG A 29 12.45 4.50 2.25
N VAL A 30 12.94 4.59 3.48
CA VAL A 30 13.63 5.80 3.94
C VAL A 30 14.90 6.00 3.09
N ASP A 31 15.04 7.17 2.47
CA ASP A 31 16.20 7.53 1.62
C ASP A 31 16.54 6.50 0.51
N GLN A 32 15.51 5.82 -0.02
CA GLN A 32 15.64 4.74 -1.01
C GLN A 32 16.54 3.59 -0.53
N ASP A 33 16.46 3.27 0.77
CA ASP A 33 17.24 2.20 1.38
C ASP A 33 16.33 1.04 1.80
N ALA A 34 16.47 -0.10 1.13
CA ALA A 34 15.66 -1.29 1.37
C ALA A 34 15.83 -1.91 2.77
N ARG A 35 16.80 -1.46 3.59
CA ARG A 35 16.91 -1.84 5.01
C ARG A 35 15.87 -1.15 5.89
N TYR A 36 15.29 -0.05 5.41
CA TYR A 36 14.37 0.80 6.14
C TYR A 36 13.01 0.92 5.42
N PRO A 37 12.34 -0.20 5.10
CA PRO A 37 11.06 -0.16 4.41
C PRO A 37 9.93 0.16 5.37
N TYR A 38 8.90 0.83 4.87
CA TYR A 38 7.65 1.04 5.59
C TYR A 38 6.49 1.16 4.62
N VAL A 39 5.28 0.94 5.15
CA VAL A 39 4.04 1.14 4.41
C VAL A 39 3.25 2.25 5.08
N GLN A 40 2.71 3.16 4.28
CA GLN A 40 1.68 4.09 4.71
C GLN A 40 0.32 3.44 4.51
N VAL A 41 -0.45 3.37 5.59
CA VAL A 41 -1.80 2.80 5.58
C VAL A 41 -2.80 3.95 5.59
N GLY A 42 -3.62 4.00 4.55
CA GLY A 42 -4.56 5.07 4.32
C GLY A 42 -5.81 4.63 3.59
N TYR A 43 -6.53 5.60 3.03
CA TYR A 43 -7.77 5.37 2.31
C TYR A 43 -8.03 6.47 1.30
N ASN A 44 -8.86 6.18 0.31
CA ASN A 44 -9.45 7.22 -0.53
C ASN A 44 -10.98 7.18 -0.46
N THR A 45 -11.62 8.30 -0.80
CA THR A 45 -13.07 8.50 -0.60
C THR A 45 -13.80 8.93 -1.88
N GLU A 46 -15.10 8.60 -1.94
CA GLU A 46 -16.00 9.10 -2.99
C GLU A 46 -16.04 10.64 -3.04
N ALA A 47 -15.89 11.29 -1.89
CA ALA A 47 -15.80 12.75 -1.79
C ALA A 47 -14.55 13.31 -2.47
N GLN A 48 -13.42 12.63 -2.36
CA GLN A 48 -12.19 13.03 -3.04
C GLN A 48 -12.33 12.90 -4.56
N ILE A 49 -12.97 11.82 -5.06
CA ILE A 49 -13.26 11.69 -6.50
C ILE A 49 -14.07 12.89 -7.01
N ARG A 50 -15.18 13.22 -6.32
CA ARG A 50 -16.03 14.37 -6.69
C ARG A 50 -15.23 15.67 -6.71
N ARG A 51 -14.39 15.89 -5.69
CA ARG A 51 -13.55 17.09 -5.58
C ARG A 51 -12.57 17.22 -6.74
N GLU A 52 -11.88 16.15 -7.11
CA GLU A 52 -10.91 16.18 -8.21
C GLU A 52 -11.60 16.33 -9.58
N CYS A 53 -12.74 15.67 -9.80
CA CYS A 53 -13.59 15.88 -10.98
C CYS A 53 -14.07 17.34 -11.11
N GLU A 54 -14.53 17.94 -10.00
CA GLU A 54 -14.94 19.35 -9.97
C GLU A 54 -13.76 20.29 -10.28
N ALA A 55 -12.57 20.00 -9.73
CA ALA A 55 -11.35 20.76 -10.01
C ALA A 55 -10.92 20.64 -11.48
N ALA A 56 -11.15 19.48 -12.11
CA ALA A 56 -10.96 19.23 -13.53
C ALA A 56 -12.05 19.86 -14.43
N ARG A 57 -12.79 20.87 -13.95
CA ARG A 57 -13.85 21.61 -14.65
C ARG A 57 -15.17 20.84 -14.83
N GLY A 58 -15.45 19.86 -13.97
CA GLY A 58 -16.74 19.16 -13.92
C GLY A 58 -16.86 18.03 -14.93
N GLU A 59 -15.74 17.53 -15.44
CA GLU A 59 -15.72 16.28 -16.19
C GLU A 59 -16.04 15.14 -15.23
N LEU A 60 -16.96 14.26 -15.63
CA LEU A 60 -17.16 12.98 -14.94
C LEU A 60 -15.87 12.16 -15.03
N ASP A 61 -15.78 11.09 -14.25
CA ASP A 61 -14.68 10.10 -14.35
C ASP A 61 -15.17 8.86 -15.13
N PRO A 62 -15.47 8.97 -16.46
CA PRO A 62 -16.06 7.87 -17.22
C PRO A 62 -15.12 6.68 -17.33
N ASP A 63 -13.81 6.95 -17.34
CA ASP A 63 -12.78 5.95 -17.56
C ASP A 63 -12.21 5.42 -16.24
N GLY A 64 -12.53 6.03 -15.09
CA GLY A 64 -12.06 5.58 -13.77
C GLY A 64 -10.64 6.08 -13.41
N GLU A 65 -10.11 7.04 -14.16
CA GLU A 65 -8.80 7.65 -13.94
C GLU A 65 -8.70 8.28 -12.54
N VAL A 66 -9.66 9.16 -12.19
CA VAL A 66 -9.64 9.87 -10.89
C VAL A 66 -9.84 8.88 -9.74
N ARG A 67 -10.64 7.84 -9.95
CA ARG A 67 -10.87 6.78 -8.96
C ARG A 67 -9.63 5.92 -8.74
N TRP A 68 -8.96 5.45 -9.78
CA TRP A 68 -7.98 4.37 -9.62
C TRP A 68 -6.53 4.82 -9.70
N SER A 69 -6.26 5.99 -10.28
CA SER A 69 -4.91 6.56 -10.31
C SER A 69 -4.57 7.18 -8.96
N TYR A 70 -3.54 6.65 -8.31
CA TYR A 70 -3.05 7.15 -7.02
C TYR A 70 -2.59 8.62 -7.08
N ALA A 71 -2.39 9.18 -8.28
CA ALA A 71 -2.10 10.60 -8.48
C ALA A 71 -3.21 11.54 -7.97
N TYR A 72 -4.45 11.05 -7.86
CA TYR A 72 -5.62 11.80 -7.38
C TYR A 72 -6.04 11.46 -5.94
N TRP A 73 -5.30 10.56 -5.29
CA TRP A 73 -5.65 10.06 -3.97
C TRP A 73 -5.19 11.03 -2.87
N ILE A 74 -5.88 10.96 -1.72
CA ILE A 74 -5.35 11.52 -0.49
C ILE A 74 -4.12 10.68 -0.13
N LEU A 75 -2.93 11.27 -0.03
CA LEU A 75 -1.70 10.58 0.38
C LEU A 75 -1.11 11.17 1.67
N ASP A 76 -1.64 12.31 2.11
CA ASP A 76 -1.19 13.00 3.31
C ASP A 76 -1.86 12.45 4.58
N GLY A 77 -1.11 12.45 5.69
CA GLY A 77 -1.64 12.14 7.02
C GLY A 77 -1.81 10.65 7.32
N PHE A 78 -1.32 9.76 6.46
CA PHE A 78 -1.35 8.32 6.68
C PHE A 78 -0.35 7.85 7.74
N GLU A 79 -0.80 6.91 8.56
CA GLU A 79 0.04 6.30 9.59
C GLU A 79 1.01 5.30 8.95
N ARG A 80 2.22 5.21 9.52
CA ARG A 80 3.31 4.39 8.99
C ARG A 80 3.50 3.13 9.81
N VAL A 81 3.75 2.01 9.13
CA VAL A 81 4.02 0.69 9.74
C VAL A 81 5.26 0.07 9.10
N GLY A 82 6.09 -0.63 9.87
CA GLY A 82 7.33 -1.23 9.38
C GLY A 82 8.56 -0.67 10.09
N HIS A 83 9.64 -0.41 9.35
CA HIS A 83 10.89 0.09 9.90
C HIS A 83 10.87 1.62 10.06
N VAL A 84 10.04 2.10 11.00
CA VAL A 84 9.88 3.52 11.33
C VAL A 84 9.84 3.73 12.84
N PRO A 85 10.19 4.94 13.35
CA PRO A 85 10.12 5.25 14.78
C PRO A 85 8.74 5.04 15.41
N GLU A 86 7.66 5.19 14.64
CA GLU A 86 6.28 4.97 15.08
C GLU A 86 5.95 3.49 15.33
N ASP A 87 6.67 2.56 14.68
CA ASP A 87 6.53 1.12 14.85
C ASP A 87 7.87 0.51 15.34
N PRO A 88 8.23 0.71 16.62
CA PRO A 88 9.48 0.19 17.17
C PRO A 88 9.52 -1.35 17.17
N VAL A 89 8.36 -2.01 17.21
CA VAL A 89 8.27 -3.48 17.16
C VAL A 89 8.58 -3.97 15.75
N GLY A 90 7.93 -3.40 14.73
CA GLY A 90 8.20 -3.69 13.32
C GLY A 90 9.65 -3.43 12.93
N THR A 91 10.22 -2.31 13.41
CA THR A 91 11.64 -1.98 13.24
C THR A 91 12.57 -3.07 13.75
N VAL A 92 12.34 -3.57 14.96
CA VAL A 92 13.18 -4.61 15.57
C VAL A 92 13.02 -5.94 14.84
N LEU A 93 11.79 -6.32 14.50
CA LEU A 93 11.49 -7.58 13.80
C LEU A 93 12.11 -7.61 12.40
N HIS A 94 11.86 -6.57 11.59
CA HIS A 94 12.39 -6.49 10.23
C HIS A 94 13.92 -6.57 10.22
N ARG A 95 14.59 -5.83 11.12
CA ARG A 95 16.06 -5.88 11.21
C ARG A 95 16.55 -7.28 11.59
N ALA A 96 15.90 -7.94 12.54
CA ALA A 96 16.29 -9.28 12.97
C ALA A 96 16.14 -10.30 11.83
N GLU A 97 15.05 -10.22 11.07
CA GLU A 97 14.76 -11.09 9.92
C GLU A 97 15.73 -10.85 8.76
N ALA A 98 15.95 -9.59 8.37
CA ALA A 98 16.93 -9.21 7.35
C ALA A 98 18.34 -9.68 7.73
N THR A 99 18.72 -9.56 9.01
CA THR A 99 20.01 -10.06 9.51
C THR A 99 20.09 -11.59 9.44
N ALA A 100 19.04 -12.30 9.85
CA ALA A 100 18.99 -13.75 9.82
C ALA A 100 19.05 -14.32 8.39
N LYS A 101 18.45 -13.60 7.42
CA LYS A 101 18.53 -13.91 5.98
C LYS A 101 19.87 -13.51 5.36
N GLY A 102 20.75 -12.82 6.09
CA GLY A 102 22.04 -12.33 5.59
C GLY A 102 21.93 -11.14 4.63
N LEU A 103 20.75 -10.52 4.56
CA LEU A 103 20.44 -9.38 3.69
C LEU A 103 20.81 -8.03 4.33
N TRP A 104 21.04 -7.98 5.65
CA TRP A 104 21.52 -6.78 6.30
C TRP A 104 22.97 -6.46 5.86
N PHE A 105 23.21 -5.19 5.54
CA PHE A 105 24.52 -4.64 5.16
C PHE A 105 24.78 -3.32 5.87
N GLU A 106 26.05 -2.96 6.01
CA GLU A 106 26.46 -1.69 6.62
C GLU A 106 26.58 -0.57 5.56
N ASP A 107 26.54 0.70 5.98
CA ASP A 107 26.52 1.84 5.06
C ASP A 107 27.72 1.88 4.09
N GLY A 108 28.88 1.36 4.52
CA GLY A 108 30.09 1.26 3.70
C GLY A 108 30.01 0.26 2.54
N GLU A 109 28.95 -0.54 2.48
CA GLU A 109 28.74 -1.56 1.44
C GLU A 109 27.74 -1.11 0.36
N ARG A 110 27.21 0.12 0.44
CA ARG A 110 26.24 0.67 -0.53
C ARG A 110 26.83 0.67 -1.94
N PHE A 111 26.01 0.32 -2.94
CA PHE A 111 26.37 0.22 -4.35
C PHE A 111 27.36 -0.91 -4.70
N SER A 112 27.56 -1.89 -3.82
CA SER A 112 28.22 -3.16 -4.16
C SER A 112 27.27 -4.14 -4.85
N ASP A 113 27.79 -5.19 -5.50
CA ASP A 113 26.96 -6.28 -6.05
C ASP A 113 26.11 -6.95 -4.95
N ARG A 114 26.70 -7.09 -3.75
CA ARG A 114 25.99 -7.58 -2.56
C ARG A 114 24.83 -6.66 -2.20
N TRP A 115 25.04 -5.36 -2.24
CA TRP A 115 24.00 -4.36 -1.98
C TRP A 115 22.86 -4.48 -2.98
N SER A 116 23.15 -4.57 -4.28
CA SER A 116 22.11 -4.69 -5.31
C SER A 116 21.26 -5.96 -5.09
N ALA A 117 21.91 -7.11 -4.89
CA ALA A 117 21.18 -8.36 -4.67
C ALA A 117 20.37 -8.36 -3.37
N ALA A 118 20.91 -7.76 -2.30
CA ALA A 118 20.19 -7.62 -1.04
C ALA A 118 19.02 -6.63 -1.15
N TYR A 119 19.17 -5.55 -1.92
CA TYR A 119 18.14 -4.54 -2.13
C TYR A 119 16.89 -5.17 -2.75
N ASP A 120 17.04 -5.87 -3.87
CA ASP A 120 15.92 -6.48 -4.58
C ASP A 120 15.18 -7.51 -3.69
N LEU A 121 15.93 -8.33 -2.96
CA LEU A 121 15.36 -9.31 -2.03
C LEU A 121 14.63 -8.67 -0.85
N LEU A 122 15.16 -7.59 -0.28
CA LEU A 122 14.51 -6.86 0.81
C LEU A 122 13.22 -6.18 0.34
N CYS A 123 13.21 -5.60 -0.87
CA CYS A 123 12.02 -5.01 -1.46
C CYS A 123 10.95 -6.09 -1.73
N ALA A 124 11.33 -7.22 -2.33
CA ALA A 124 10.41 -8.32 -2.59
C ALA A 124 9.84 -8.92 -1.28
N ASP A 125 10.70 -9.20 -0.30
CA ASP A 125 10.27 -9.68 1.03
C ASP A 125 9.25 -8.73 1.68
N PHE A 126 9.49 -7.41 1.59
CA PHE A 126 8.58 -6.43 2.17
C PHE A 126 7.26 -6.28 1.41
N ALA A 127 7.28 -6.42 0.08
CA ALA A 127 6.08 -6.45 -0.74
C ALA A 127 5.21 -7.67 -0.41
N GLU A 128 5.82 -8.84 -0.23
CA GLU A 128 5.15 -10.06 0.23
C GLU A 128 4.51 -9.85 1.62
N ASP A 129 5.23 -9.24 2.57
CA ASP A 129 4.67 -8.89 3.89
C ASP A 129 3.44 -7.97 3.78
N CYS A 130 3.45 -7.00 2.85
CA CYS A 130 2.31 -6.11 2.62
C CYS A 130 1.11 -6.86 2.01
N VAL A 131 1.35 -7.77 1.06
CA VAL A 131 0.31 -8.66 0.50
C VAL A 131 -0.29 -9.50 1.62
N ASP A 132 0.55 -10.09 2.47
CA ASP A 132 0.14 -10.89 3.62
C ASP A 132 -0.72 -10.12 4.62
N VAL A 133 -0.40 -8.84 4.85
CA VAL A 133 -1.21 -7.94 5.68
C VAL A 133 -2.58 -7.72 5.04
N ALA A 134 -2.63 -7.34 3.77
CA ALA A 134 -3.89 -7.09 3.06
C ALA A 134 -4.79 -8.33 3.01
N ARG A 135 -4.22 -9.50 2.69
CA ARG A 135 -4.94 -10.79 2.73
C ARG A 135 -5.49 -11.06 4.12
N HIS A 136 -4.67 -10.87 5.14
CA HIS A 136 -5.10 -11.09 6.52
C HIS A 136 -6.25 -10.16 6.94
N LEU A 137 -6.25 -8.90 6.49
CA LEU A 137 -7.35 -7.96 6.75
C LEU A 137 -8.68 -8.44 6.11
N HIS A 138 -8.62 -9.06 4.94
CA HIS A 138 -9.80 -9.64 4.27
C HIS A 138 -10.23 -10.96 4.90
N GLU A 139 -9.31 -11.90 5.11
CA GLU A 139 -9.59 -13.24 5.64
C GLU A 139 -10.23 -13.21 7.04
N THR A 140 -9.92 -12.17 7.81
CA THR A 140 -10.49 -11.96 9.16
C THR A 140 -11.75 -11.09 9.16
N GLY A 141 -12.16 -10.55 8.00
CA GLY A 141 -13.30 -9.65 7.88
C GLY A 141 -13.06 -8.26 8.47
N ARG A 142 -11.81 -7.90 8.79
CA ARG A 142 -11.49 -6.66 9.51
C ARG A 142 -11.84 -5.41 8.72
N VAL A 143 -11.62 -5.42 7.41
CA VAL A 143 -12.00 -4.31 6.52
C VAL A 143 -13.51 -4.06 6.60
N GLU A 144 -14.30 -5.13 6.44
CA GLU A 144 -15.75 -5.06 6.46
C GLU A 144 -16.30 -4.66 7.84
N GLU A 145 -15.70 -5.18 8.93
CA GLU A 145 -16.07 -4.81 10.29
C GLU A 145 -15.93 -3.31 10.54
N VAL A 146 -14.81 -2.71 10.09
CA VAL A 146 -14.52 -1.29 10.32
C VAL A 146 -15.33 -0.40 9.39
N LEU A 147 -15.40 -0.74 8.09
CA LEU A 147 -15.99 0.12 7.05
C LEU A 147 -17.49 -0.15 6.82
N GLY A 148 -18.01 -1.24 7.37
CA GLY A 148 -19.41 -1.67 7.20
C GLY A 148 -19.72 -2.30 5.84
N ARG A 149 -18.70 -2.49 4.98
CA ARG A 149 -18.78 -3.15 3.67
C ARG A 149 -17.39 -3.66 3.24
N PRO A 150 -17.32 -4.68 2.36
CA PRO A 150 -16.04 -5.06 1.77
C PRO A 150 -15.52 -3.94 0.85
N VAL A 151 -14.22 -3.68 0.93
CA VAL A 151 -13.52 -2.61 0.20
C VAL A 151 -12.14 -3.16 -0.21
N PRO A 152 -11.67 -2.94 -1.45
CA PRO A 152 -10.33 -3.38 -1.86
C PRO A 152 -9.23 -2.70 -1.06
N VAL A 153 -8.12 -3.43 -0.89
CA VAL A 153 -6.84 -2.94 -0.36
C VAL A 153 -5.85 -2.87 -1.52
N VAL A 154 -5.58 -1.67 -2.03
CA VAL A 154 -4.66 -1.49 -3.17
C VAL A 154 -3.24 -1.27 -2.65
N LEU A 155 -2.31 -2.07 -3.16
CA LEU A 155 -0.89 -1.96 -2.86
C LEU A 155 -0.21 -1.23 -4.01
N PHE A 156 0.62 -0.24 -3.67
CA PHE A 156 1.37 0.46 -4.70
C PHE A 156 2.70 1.01 -4.21
N ASP A 157 3.63 1.08 -5.15
CA ASP A 157 4.95 1.66 -5.01
C ASP A 157 5.15 2.67 -6.14
N MET A 158 5.58 3.90 -5.81
CA MET A 158 5.84 4.92 -6.84
C MET A 158 7.15 4.67 -7.58
N ASP A 159 8.09 3.96 -6.95
CA ASP A 159 9.37 3.60 -7.57
C ASP A 159 9.24 2.34 -8.44
N ASP A 160 8.18 1.55 -8.25
CA ASP A 160 7.91 0.31 -8.98
C ASP A 160 6.41 0.16 -9.34
N PRO A 161 5.94 0.87 -10.38
CA PRO A 161 4.54 0.84 -10.79
C PRO A 161 4.10 -0.48 -11.44
N GLU A 162 5.04 -1.29 -11.95
CA GLU A 162 4.71 -2.53 -12.65
C GLU A 162 4.27 -3.64 -11.69
N GLU A 163 4.85 -3.68 -10.49
CA GLU A 163 4.50 -4.66 -9.44
C GLU A 163 3.13 -4.40 -8.78
N GLN A 164 2.52 -3.23 -8.98
CA GLN A 164 1.25 -2.87 -8.34
C GLN A 164 0.09 -3.81 -8.71
N ILE A 165 0.03 -4.23 -9.98
CA ILE A 165 -1.01 -5.10 -10.51
C ILE A 165 -0.96 -6.49 -9.87
N PRO A 166 0.15 -7.26 -9.97
CA PRO A 166 0.22 -8.59 -9.37
C PRO A 166 0.04 -8.56 -7.85
N LEU A 167 0.68 -7.62 -7.14
CA LEU A 167 0.57 -7.53 -5.68
C LEU A 167 -0.88 -7.25 -5.23
N THR A 168 -1.55 -6.28 -5.87
CA THR A 168 -2.96 -5.98 -5.55
C THR A 168 -3.89 -7.14 -5.90
N ALA A 169 -3.67 -7.82 -7.02
CA ALA A 169 -4.46 -8.97 -7.42
C ALA A 169 -4.33 -10.14 -6.43
N GLU A 170 -3.12 -10.42 -5.93
CA GLU A 170 -2.88 -11.47 -4.94
C GLU A 170 -3.44 -11.11 -3.55
N ALA A 171 -3.40 -9.83 -3.20
CA ALA A 171 -3.80 -9.34 -1.89
C ALA A 171 -5.30 -9.39 -1.60
N ASN A 172 -6.16 -9.51 -2.62
CA ASN A 172 -7.59 -9.24 -2.52
C ASN A 172 -8.47 -10.38 -3.07
N PRO A 173 -9.71 -10.53 -2.56
CA PRO A 173 -10.75 -11.25 -3.28
C PRO A 173 -10.91 -10.69 -4.72
N PRO A 174 -10.92 -11.54 -5.77
CA PRO A 174 -10.90 -11.09 -7.16
C PRO A 174 -12.04 -10.12 -7.53
N GLU A 175 -13.21 -10.29 -6.91
CA GLU A 175 -14.38 -9.45 -7.14
C GLU A 175 -14.22 -8.01 -6.63
N LEU A 176 -13.38 -7.77 -5.61
CA LEU A 176 -13.18 -6.43 -5.04
C LEU A 176 -12.23 -5.57 -5.86
N VAL A 177 -11.32 -6.21 -6.59
CA VAL A 177 -10.30 -5.53 -7.40
C VAL A 177 -10.57 -5.61 -8.91
N ALA A 178 -11.66 -6.25 -9.32
CA ALA A 178 -12.00 -6.43 -10.74
C ALA A 178 -12.01 -5.11 -11.52
N ASP A 179 -12.66 -4.08 -10.98
CA ASP A 179 -12.77 -2.76 -11.61
C ASP A 179 -11.40 -2.05 -11.67
N TYR A 180 -10.63 -2.10 -10.59
CA TYR A 180 -9.27 -1.56 -10.54
C TYR A 180 -8.34 -2.23 -11.57
N LEU A 181 -8.36 -3.57 -11.64
CA LEU A 181 -7.54 -4.33 -12.58
C LEU A 181 -8.00 -4.19 -14.03
N ALA A 182 -9.29 -3.94 -14.27
CA ALA A 182 -9.81 -3.62 -15.59
C ALA A 182 -9.28 -2.26 -16.05
N TRP A 183 -9.33 -1.24 -15.18
CA TRP A 183 -8.77 0.08 -15.47
C TRP A 183 -7.26 0.02 -15.73
N GLN A 184 -6.48 -0.60 -14.83
CA GLN A 184 -5.02 -0.73 -14.98
C GLN A 184 -4.61 -1.37 -16.31
N ARG A 185 -5.31 -2.42 -16.75
CA ARG A 185 -5.03 -3.06 -18.05
C ARG A 185 -5.35 -2.15 -19.24
N GLY A 186 -6.37 -1.31 -19.13
CA GLY A 186 -6.70 -0.31 -20.15
C GLY A 186 -5.60 0.75 -20.33
N GLN A 187 -4.81 1.03 -19.30
CA GLN A 187 -3.70 2.00 -19.36
C GLN A 187 -2.45 1.47 -20.07
N VAL A 188 -2.27 0.15 -20.16
CA VAL A 188 -1.08 -0.50 -20.76
C VAL A 188 -1.27 -0.74 -22.26
N GLU A 189 -2.50 -0.67 -22.78
CA GLU A 189 -2.83 -0.95 -24.19
C GLU A 189 -2.80 0.31 -25.10
N GLU A 190 -2.41 1.48 -24.59
CA GLU A 190 -2.17 2.73 -25.35
C GLU A 190 -0.68 2.98 -25.67
#